data_AF-A0A7W1QAT6-F1
#
_entry.id   AF-A0A7W1QAT6-F1
#
_cell.length_a   1.000
_cell.length_b   1.000
_cell.length_c   1.000
_cell.angle_alpha   90.00
_cell.angle_beta   90.00
_cell.angle_gamma   90.00
#
_symmetry.space_group_name_H-M   'P 1'
#
loop_
_entity.id
_entity.type
_entity.pdbx_description
1 polymer ?
#
loop_
_entity_poly.entity_id
_entity_poly.type
_entity_poly.pdbx_seq_one_letter_code
_entity_poly.pdbx_strand_id
1 'polypeptide(L)'
;MATKATTRKKSTATPWGAASLLEQLTLPQRSGEKRFASVVQLLETEKGERFVRFAYTTGGTARRGPVTLRLRDLERLRAALAEHPGLAEAFGFG
;
A
#
# COMPACT_ATOMS: atom_id res chain seq x y z
N MET A 1 -0.46 -35.73 4.37
CA MET A 1 -1.56 -34.74 4.54
C MET A 1 -0.94 -33.36 4.69
N ALA A 2 -0.98 -32.54 3.64
CA ALA A 2 -0.57 -31.14 3.73
C ALA A 2 -1.84 -30.29 3.91
N THR A 3 -1.97 -29.65 5.06
CA THR A 3 -3.08 -28.74 5.35
C THR A 3 -2.99 -27.53 4.43
N LYS A 4 -3.95 -27.41 3.50
CA LYS A 4 -4.20 -26.18 2.74
C LYS A 4 -4.58 -25.09 3.75
N ALA A 5 -3.67 -24.18 4.04
CA ALA A 5 -3.97 -23.00 4.84
C ALA A 5 -4.97 -22.14 4.05
N THR A 6 -6.22 -22.11 4.49
CA THR A 6 -7.23 -21.21 3.96
C THR A 6 -6.83 -19.79 4.34
N THR A 7 -6.24 -19.04 3.40
CA THR A 7 -5.88 -17.63 3.61
C THR A 7 -7.16 -16.85 3.91
N ARG A 8 -7.41 -16.56 5.20
CA ARG A 8 -8.47 -15.61 5.58
C ARG A 8 -8.18 -14.29 4.87
N LYS A 9 -9.09 -13.85 4.00
CA LYS A 9 -9.10 -12.48 3.47
C LYS A 9 -9.09 -11.52 4.66
N LYS A 10 -7.95 -10.86 4.90
CA LYS A 10 -7.85 -9.85 5.96
C LYS A 10 -8.66 -8.64 5.49
N SER A 11 -9.83 -8.45 6.10
CA SER A 11 -10.66 -7.27 5.88
C SER A 11 -10.06 -6.08 6.64
N THR A 12 -10.08 -4.91 6.03
CA THR A 12 -9.53 -3.67 6.58
C THR A 12 -10.46 -2.50 6.27
N ALA A 13 -10.59 -1.57 7.22
CA ALA A 13 -11.39 -0.36 7.00
C ALA A 13 -10.65 0.61 6.08
N THR A 14 -11.39 1.20 5.15
CA THR A 14 -10.97 2.34 4.34
C THR A 14 -12.00 3.47 4.48
N PRO A 15 -11.70 4.71 4.08
CA PRO A 15 -12.68 5.79 4.03
C PRO A 15 -13.91 5.49 3.16
N TRP A 16 -13.84 4.51 2.26
CA TRP A 16 -14.91 4.12 1.33
C TRP A 16 -15.58 2.79 1.69
N GLY A 17 -15.31 2.28 2.89
CA GLY A 17 -15.88 1.03 3.40
C GLY A 17 -14.85 -0.07 3.60
N ALA A 18 -15.33 -1.26 3.94
CA ALA A 18 -14.48 -2.42 4.15
C ALA A 18 -13.87 -2.91 2.83
N ALA A 19 -12.59 -3.25 2.88
CA ALA A 19 -11.85 -3.80 1.74
C ALA A 19 -11.06 -5.04 2.16
N SER A 20 -10.95 -5.99 1.25
CA SER A 20 -10.09 -7.16 1.39
C SER A 20 -8.68 -6.84 0.92
N LEU A 21 -7.67 -7.31 1.64
CA LEU A 21 -6.29 -7.32 1.16
C LEU A 21 -6.13 -8.29 -0.02
N LEU A 22 -5.73 -7.78 -1.17
CA LEU A 22 -5.39 -8.59 -2.35
C LEU A 22 -3.89 -8.90 -2.40
N GLU A 23 -3.06 -7.89 -2.16
CA GLU A 23 -1.60 -7.99 -2.29
C GLU A 23 -0.91 -7.08 -1.27
N GLN A 24 0.29 -7.47 -0.82
CA GLN A 24 1.10 -6.65 0.07
C GLN A 24 2.60 -6.75 -0.29
N LEU A 25 3.22 -5.59 -0.51
CA LEU A 25 4.66 -5.39 -0.48
C LEU A 25 5.08 -4.88 0.91
N THR A 26 6.02 -5.54 1.55
CA THR A 26 6.69 -5.04 2.76
C THR A 26 8.15 -4.74 2.40
N LEU A 27 8.57 -3.49 2.59
CA LEU A 27 9.93 -3.02 2.37
C LEU A 27 10.60 -2.72 3.71
N PRO A 28 11.43 -3.63 4.26
CA PRO A 28 12.18 -3.38 5.48
C PRO A 28 13.19 -2.24 5.29
N GLN A 29 13.25 -1.34 6.26
CA GLN A 29 14.10 -0.16 6.25
C GLN A 29 14.75 0.06 7.63
N ARG A 30 15.84 0.82 7.64
CA ARG A 30 16.59 1.16 8.86
C ARG A 30 17.03 2.61 8.87
N SER A 31 17.08 3.20 10.06
CA SER A 31 17.70 4.51 10.31
C SER A 31 18.45 4.42 11.64
N GLY A 32 19.78 4.34 11.57
CA GLY A 32 20.60 3.90 12.70
C GLY A 32 20.17 2.52 13.19
N GLU A 33 19.89 2.41 14.49
CA GLU A 33 19.39 1.17 15.11
C GLU A 33 17.88 0.94 14.91
N LYS A 34 17.13 1.97 14.50
CA LYS A 34 15.67 1.88 14.35
C LYS A 34 15.33 1.05 13.12
N ARG A 35 14.51 0.02 13.34
CA ARG A 35 13.95 -0.83 12.28
C ARG A 35 12.49 -0.49 12.05
N PHE A 36 12.13 -0.29 10.79
CA PHE A 36 10.77 -0.03 10.36
C PHE A 36 10.55 -0.68 8.99
N ALA A 37 9.33 -0.67 8.49
CA ALA A 37 9.06 -1.11 7.12
C ALA A 37 8.00 -0.23 6.49
N SER A 38 8.21 0.18 5.24
CA SER A 38 7.13 0.69 4.39
C SER A 38 6.30 -0.49 3.91
N VAL A 39 4.98 -0.34 3.89
CA VAL A 39 4.03 -1.36 3.48
C VAL A 39 3.12 -0.76 2.41
N VAL A 40 3.08 -1.40 1.24
CA VAL A 40 2.18 -1.03 0.14
C VAL A 40 1.20 -2.17 -0.04
N GLN A 41 -0.09 -1.87 -0.03
CA GLN A 41 -1.16 -2.86 -0.12
C GLN A 41 -2.11 -2.54 -1.27
N LEU A 42 -2.45 -3.56 -2.05
CA LEU A 42 -3.59 -3.52 -2.97
C LEU A 42 -4.82 -4.04 -2.21
N LEU A 43 -5.87 -3.23 -2.20
CA LEU A 43 -7.12 -3.51 -1.50
C LEU A 43 -8.29 -3.51 -2.50
N GLU A 44 -9.33 -4.30 -2.22
CA GLU A 44 -10.54 -4.35 -3.04
C GLU A 44 -11.80 -4.44 -2.18
N THR A 45 -12.81 -3.63 -2.46
CA THR A 45 -14.13 -3.72 -1.81
C THR A 45 -14.93 -4.91 -2.36
N GLU A 46 -16.02 -5.27 -1.69
CA GLU A 46 -16.97 -6.26 -2.19
C GLU A 46 -17.61 -5.85 -3.54
N LYS A 47 -17.62 -4.55 -3.85
CA LYS A 47 -18.12 -3.99 -5.11
C LYS A 47 -17.04 -3.94 -6.22
N GLY A 48 -15.83 -4.47 -5.96
CA GLY A 48 -14.72 -4.48 -6.92
C GLY A 48 -13.94 -3.17 -7.02
N GLU A 49 -14.21 -2.17 -6.16
CA GLU A 49 -13.43 -0.94 -6.16
C GLU A 49 -12.05 -1.19 -5.55
N ARG A 50 -11.00 -0.74 -6.24
CA ARG A 50 -9.60 -0.97 -5.84
C ARG A 50 -8.91 0.27 -5.30
N PHE A 51 -8.04 0.04 -4.33
CA PHE A 51 -7.22 1.06 -3.70
C PHE A 51 -5.78 0.58 -3.53
N VAL A 52 -4.85 1.54 -3.50
CA VAL A 52 -3.49 1.32 -3.01
C VAL A 52 -3.30 2.06 -1.71
N ARG A 53 -2.86 1.33 -0.68
CA ARG A 53 -2.61 1.88 0.64
C ARG A 53 -1.13 1.87 0.97
N PHE A 54 -0.59 3.04 1.28
CA PHE A 54 0.75 3.23 1.79
C PHE A 54 0.69 3.37 3.32
N ALA A 55 1.44 2.54 4.01
CA ALA A 55 1.60 2.57 5.46
C ALA A 55 3.07 2.42 5.81
N TYR A 56 3.45 2.81 7.03
CA TYR A 56 4.72 2.40 7.60
C TYR A 56 4.47 1.67 8.91
N THR A 57 5.33 0.72 9.22
CA THR A 57 5.24 -0.11 10.43
C THR A 57 6.50 0.03 11.25
N THR A 58 6.37 0.05 12.58
CA THR A 58 7.48 -0.18 13.50
C THR A 58 7.10 -1.36 14.39
N GLY A 59 8.01 -2.33 14.52
CA GLY A 59 7.70 -3.58 15.24
C GLY A 59 6.54 -4.38 14.62
N GLY A 60 6.32 -4.28 13.31
CA GLY A 60 5.27 -5.04 12.59
C GLY A 60 3.86 -4.44 12.65
N THR A 61 3.64 -3.38 13.44
CA THR A 61 2.34 -2.69 13.53
C THR A 61 2.36 -1.41 12.71
N ALA A 62 1.33 -1.20 11.87
CA ALA A 62 1.16 0.05 11.14
C ALA A 62 1.01 1.22 12.11
N ARG A 63 1.85 2.25 11.96
CA ARG A 63 1.80 3.46 12.77
C ARG A 63 1.44 4.64 11.88
N ARG A 64 0.47 5.43 12.34
CA ARG A 64 -0.10 6.65 11.71
C ARG A 64 -0.94 6.40 10.45
N GLY A 65 -1.94 7.27 10.28
CA GLY A 65 -3.04 7.16 9.31
C GLY A 65 -2.55 6.80 7.92
N PRO A 66 -2.76 5.55 7.47
CA PRO A 66 -2.24 5.11 6.20
C PRO A 66 -2.90 5.89 5.07
N VAL A 67 -2.10 6.31 4.10
CA VAL A 67 -2.61 7.04 2.92
C VAL A 67 -3.18 6.02 1.97
N THR A 68 -4.49 6.12 1.71
CA THR A 68 -5.20 5.22 0.79
C THR A 68 -5.64 6.02 -0.42
N LEU A 69 -5.20 5.59 -1.60
CA LEU A 69 -5.51 6.20 -2.89
C LEU A 69 -6.41 5.28 -3.70
N ARG A 70 -7.45 5.81 -4.35
CA ARG A 70 -8.15 5.07 -5.41
C ARG A 70 -7.26 4.95 -6.63
N LEU A 71 -7.56 4.00 -7.52
CA LEU A 71 -6.82 3.86 -8.78
C LEU A 71 -6.81 5.16 -9.60
N ARG A 72 -7.93 5.90 -9.65
CA ARG A 72 -8.01 7.21 -10.31
C ARG A 72 -7.15 8.31 -9.66
N ASP A 73 -6.84 8.18 -8.38
CA ASP A 73 -5.93 9.09 -7.69
C ASP A 73 -4.47 8.75 -8.06
N LEU A 74 -4.16 7.45 -8.22
CA LEU A 74 -2.86 6.99 -8.74
C LEU A 74 -2.61 7.37 -10.20
N GLU A 75 -3.65 7.35 -11.04
CA GLU A 75 -3.55 7.85 -12.42
C GLU A 75 -3.14 9.33 -12.44
N ARG A 76 -3.79 10.14 -11.61
CA ARG A 76 -3.43 11.57 -11.45
C ARG A 76 -2.02 11.76 -10.88
N LEU A 77 -1.60 10.92 -9.92
CA LEU A 77 -0.24 10.92 -9.41
C LEU A 77 0.77 10.66 -10.54
N ARG A 78 0.55 9.62 -11.37
CA ARG A 78 1.44 9.30 -12.50
C ARG A 78 1.51 10.44 -13.52
N ALA A 79 0.38 11.06 -13.84
CA ALA A 79 0.35 12.21 -14.74
C ALA A 79 1.13 13.40 -14.15
N ALA A 80 0.95 13.71 -12.87
CA ALA A 80 1.64 14.80 -12.21
C ALA A 80 3.15 14.57 -12.11
N LEU A 81 3.61 13.31 -11.95
CA LEU A 81 5.04 13.00 -11.91
C LEU A 81 5.78 13.45 -13.18
N ALA A 82 5.14 13.42 -14.35
CA ALA A 82 5.75 13.89 -15.60
C ALA A 82 6.15 15.37 -15.57
N GLU A 83 5.43 16.19 -14.79
CA GLU A 83 5.70 17.63 -14.62
C GLU A 83 6.76 17.91 -13.54
N HIS A 84 7.27 16.87 -12.88
CA HIS A 84 8.21 16.97 -11.76
C HIS A 84 9.45 16.08 -12.00
N PRO A 85 10.45 16.55 -12.79
CA PRO A 85 11.52 15.70 -13.33
C PRO A 85 12.33 14.94 -12.26
N GLY A 86 12.70 15.60 -11.16
CA GLY A 86 13.43 14.91 -10.08
C GLY A 86 12.61 13.84 -9.36
N LEU A 87 11.29 13.98 -9.31
CA LEU A 87 10.42 12.92 -8.79
C LEU A 87 10.21 11.82 -9.83
N ALA A 88 10.02 12.17 -11.11
CA ALA A 88 9.92 11.19 -12.19
C ALA A 88 11.15 10.28 -12.23
N GLU A 89 12.35 10.86 -12.20
CA GLU A 89 13.62 10.12 -12.15
C GLU A 89 13.69 9.18 -10.94
N ALA A 90 13.37 9.69 -9.74
CA ALA A 90 13.39 8.88 -8.51
C ALA A 90 12.40 7.70 -8.53
N PHE A 91 11.27 7.84 -9.23
CA PHE A 91 10.28 6.78 -9.42
C PHE A 91 10.55 5.89 -10.64
N GLY A 92 11.57 6.19 -11.46
CA GLY A 92 11.88 5.46 -12.68
C GLY A 92 10.94 5.72 -13.85
N PHE A 93 10.30 6.90 -13.89
CA PHE A 93 9.43 7.36 -14.99
C PHE A 93 10.11 8.38 -15.93
N GLY A 94 11.35 8.79 -15.61
CA GLY A 94 12.15 9.76 -16.39
C GLY A 94 13.02 9.12 -17.46
#